data_AF-A0A9D4ZYQ0-F1
#
_entry.id   AF-A0A9D4ZYQ0-F1
#
_cell.length_a   1.000
_cell.length_b   1.000
_cell.length_c   1.000
_cell.angle_alpha   90.00
_cell.angle_beta   90.00
_cell.angle_gamma   90.00
#
_symmetry.space_group_name_H-M   'P 1'
#
loop_
_entity.id
_entity.type
_entity.pdbx_description
1 polymer ?
#
loop_
_entity_poly.entity_id
_entity_poly.type
_entity_poly.pdbx_seq_one_letter_code
_entity_poly.pdbx_strand_id
1 'polypeptide(L)'
;MNAPDRYERFVVPEGTKKYLFLSISILSFQLQLSFLIHFISTKSRVSYERDTKIINAASFTIEREDHTIGNILRMQLHKDPNVLFAGYKLPHPLQYKIIIRIHTTSQSSPMQAYNQSINDLDKELDTLKSGFEGTCILEQKVDSFGCMYLDYLEGEE
;
A
#
# COMPACT_ATOMS: atom_id res chain seq x y z
N MET A 1 19.68 27.68 4.91
CA MET A 1 18.23 27.40 4.72
C MET A 1 18.07 26.40 3.58
N ASN A 2 18.50 25.14 3.75
CA ASN A 2 18.40 24.10 2.72
C ASN A 2 17.60 22.89 3.25
N ALA A 3 16.56 23.14 4.04
CA ALA A 3 15.69 22.06 4.50
C ALA A 3 14.69 21.72 3.37
N PRO A 4 14.52 20.42 3.04
CA PRO A 4 13.54 20.01 2.05
C PRO A 4 12.11 20.21 2.58
N ASP A 5 11.17 20.46 1.67
CA ASP A 5 9.78 20.70 2.05
C ASP A 5 9.09 19.42 2.54
N ARG A 6 8.17 19.55 3.51
CA ARG A 6 7.51 18.39 4.15
C ARG A 6 6.67 17.55 3.17
N TYR A 7 6.04 18.19 2.18
CA TYR A 7 5.19 17.50 1.20
C TYR A 7 6.00 16.59 0.28
N GLU A 8 7.29 16.86 0.11
CA GLU A 8 8.15 16.00 -0.69
C GLU A 8 8.17 14.57 -0.14
N ARG A 9 7.92 14.34 1.16
CA ARG A 9 7.86 12.97 1.70
C ARG A 9 6.87 12.06 0.97
N PHE A 10 5.76 12.60 0.46
CA PHE A 10 4.64 11.81 -0.07
C PHE A 10 4.41 11.99 -1.58
N VAL A 11 5.01 13.03 -2.18
CA VAL A 11 4.81 13.36 -3.60
C VAL A 11 6.02 12.96 -4.42
N VAL A 12 5.79 12.16 -5.46
CA VAL A 12 6.87 11.68 -6.34
C VAL A 12 7.23 12.77 -7.37
N PRO A 13 8.48 13.29 -7.40
CA PRO A 13 8.87 14.46 -8.21
C PRO A 13 9.02 14.12 -9.70
N GLU A 14 8.41 14.88 -10.61
CA GLU A 14 8.05 14.58 -12.02
C GLU A 14 9.07 13.87 -12.96
N GLY A 15 10.30 13.55 -12.54
CA GLY A 15 11.37 13.01 -13.40
C GLY A 15 11.76 11.52 -13.27
N THR A 16 11.07 10.65 -12.51
CA THR A 16 11.44 9.23 -12.41
C THR A 16 10.85 8.40 -13.58
N LYS A 17 11.73 7.68 -14.30
CA LYS A 17 11.51 7.12 -15.65
C LYS A 17 10.39 6.07 -15.70
N LYS A 18 9.53 6.19 -16.72
CA LYS A 18 8.47 5.24 -17.11
C LYS A 18 8.96 4.33 -18.24
N TYR A 19 8.63 3.05 -18.18
CA TYR A 19 8.46 2.22 -19.38
C TYR A 19 6.98 1.90 -19.52
N LEU A 20 6.38 2.30 -20.63
CA LEU A 20 5.32 1.56 -21.33
C LEU A 20 5.11 2.19 -22.71
N PHE A 21 5.35 1.38 -23.73
CA PHE A 21 4.96 1.61 -25.12
C PHE A 21 3.44 1.71 -25.19
N LEU A 22 2.92 2.72 -25.88
CA LEU A 22 1.62 2.66 -26.54
C LEU A 22 1.59 3.69 -27.66
N SER A 23 1.54 3.21 -28.91
CA SER A 23 1.22 3.99 -30.09
C SER A 23 -0.26 4.39 -30.04
N ILE A 24 -0.51 5.66 -30.35
CA ILE A 24 -1.79 6.38 -30.23
C ILE A 24 -2.57 6.35 -31.54
N SER A 25 -3.91 6.37 -31.45
CA SER A 25 -4.76 7.10 -32.41
C SER A 25 -6.09 7.57 -31.77
N ILE A 26 -6.09 8.82 -31.28
CA ILE A 26 -7.02 9.97 -31.50
C ILE A 26 -8.49 9.62 -31.90
N LEU A 27 -9.61 10.12 -31.33
CA LEU A 27 -10.07 11.52 -31.16
C LEU A 27 -11.49 11.57 -30.51
N SER A 28 -11.78 12.57 -29.65
CA SER A 28 -12.89 13.56 -29.77
C SER A 28 -13.43 14.12 -28.43
N PHE A 29 -13.00 15.35 -28.17
CA PHE A 29 -13.70 16.56 -27.69
C PHE A 29 -14.94 16.49 -26.75
N GLN A 30 -14.86 17.30 -25.69
CA GLN A 30 -15.90 17.83 -24.77
C GLN A 30 -16.27 16.96 -23.54
N LEU A 31 -15.51 17.14 -22.46
CA LEU A 31 -16.01 17.59 -21.15
C LEU A 31 -14.79 17.89 -20.25
N GLN A 32 -14.77 19.08 -19.66
CA GLN A 32 -13.67 19.68 -18.91
C GLN A 32 -13.43 19.02 -17.52
N LEU A 33 -13.77 17.74 -17.36
CA LEU A 33 -13.65 16.98 -16.11
C LEU A 33 -12.90 15.64 -16.26
N SER A 34 -12.41 15.30 -17.46
CA SER A 34 -11.50 14.16 -17.67
C SER A 34 -10.02 14.54 -17.69
N PHE A 35 -9.70 15.84 -17.81
CA PHE A 35 -8.31 16.34 -17.83
C PHE A 35 -7.61 16.24 -16.46
N LEU A 36 -8.38 16.15 -15.36
CA LEU A 36 -7.88 15.89 -14.01
C LEU A 36 -7.64 14.38 -13.74
N ILE A 37 -8.27 13.49 -14.51
CA ILE A 37 -8.32 12.04 -14.22
C ILE A 37 -7.31 11.25 -15.09
N HIS A 38 -6.86 11.79 -16.24
CA HIS A 38 -5.94 11.07 -17.12
C HIS A 38 -4.45 11.48 -17.00
N PHE A 39 -4.13 12.67 -16.47
CA PHE A 39 -2.74 13.15 -16.34
C PHE A 39 -1.99 12.62 -15.10
N ILE A 40 -2.72 12.26 -14.04
CA ILE A 40 -2.15 11.78 -12.75
C ILE A 40 -2.12 10.24 -12.68
N SER A 41 -2.75 9.55 -13.63
CA SER A 41 -2.79 8.09 -13.67
C SER A 41 -1.41 7.50 -13.97
N THR A 42 -0.80 6.97 -12.91
CA THR A 42 0.34 6.06 -12.88
C THR A 42 1.69 6.68 -13.26
N LYS A 43 2.23 7.45 -12.33
CA LYS A 43 3.66 7.37 -12.05
C LYS A 43 3.90 6.11 -11.22
N SER A 44 4.60 5.13 -11.79
CA SER A 44 4.89 3.87 -11.10
C SER A 44 5.75 4.16 -9.88
N ARG A 45 5.14 4.15 -8.69
CA ARG A 45 5.81 4.30 -7.39
C ARG A 45 6.80 3.17 -7.10
N VAL A 46 6.74 2.09 -7.86
CA VAL A 46 7.52 0.86 -7.66
C VAL A 46 8.36 0.60 -8.90
N SER A 47 9.65 0.36 -8.70
CA SER A 47 10.57 -0.15 -9.72
C SER A 47 11.01 -1.57 -9.37
N TYR A 48 11.19 -2.40 -10.41
CA TYR A 48 11.51 -3.81 -10.30
C TYR A 48 12.85 -4.09 -10.96
N GLU A 49 13.79 -4.63 -10.20
CA GLU A 49 15.11 -5.02 -10.66
C GLU A 49 15.37 -6.48 -10.30
N ARG A 50 15.68 -7.31 -11.30
CA ARG A 50 16.07 -8.71 -11.04
C ARG A 50 17.56 -8.78 -10.70
N ASP A 51 17.87 -9.51 -9.64
CA ASP A 51 19.25 -9.77 -9.26
C ASP A 51 19.85 -10.81 -10.22
N THR A 52 21.04 -10.54 -10.76
CA THR A 52 21.77 -11.49 -11.63
C THR A 52 22.67 -12.44 -10.87
N LYS A 53 22.98 -12.13 -9.60
CA LYS A 53 23.93 -12.87 -8.76
C LYS A 53 23.30 -14.07 -8.05
N ILE A 54 22.00 -14.01 -7.77
CA ILE A 54 21.27 -15.01 -7.00
C ILE A 54 20.08 -15.47 -7.85
N ILE A 55 19.88 -16.78 -7.94
CA ILE A 55 18.74 -17.36 -8.66
C ILE A 55 17.42 -16.95 -7.99
N ASN A 56 16.40 -16.61 -8.77
CA ASN A 56 15.07 -16.24 -8.27
C ASN A 56 15.09 -15.18 -7.15
N ALA A 57 15.98 -14.19 -7.29
CA ALA A 57 16.01 -13.03 -6.43
C ALA A 57 15.61 -11.76 -7.21
N ALA A 58 14.84 -10.91 -6.57
CA ALA A 58 14.48 -9.60 -7.11
C ALA A 58 14.45 -8.54 -6.03
N SER A 59 14.74 -7.31 -6.43
CA SER A 59 14.69 -6.11 -5.61
C SER A 59 13.59 -5.19 -6.13
N PHE A 60 12.68 -4.80 -5.23
CA PHE A 60 11.62 -3.84 -5.47
C PHE A 60 11.99 -2.54 -4.77
N THR A 61 12.10 -1.44 -5.51
CA THR A 61 12.31 -0.11 -4.92
C THR A 61 11.01 0.67 -4.97
N ILE A 62 10.49 1.01 -3.79
CA ILE A 62 9.25 1.77 -3.64
C ILE A 62 9.63 3.19 -3.21
N GLU A 63 9.20 4.18 -4.00
CA GLU A 63 9.44 5.59 -3.75
C GLU A 63 8.38 6.17 -2.82
N ARG A 64 8.80 7.10 -1.95
CA ARG A 64 7.95 7.86 -1.02
C ARG A 64 7.17 7.00 0.00
N GLU A 65 7.71 5.84 0.33
CA GLU A 65 7.18 4.97 1.39
C GLU A 65 8.21 4.77 2.50
N ASP A 66 7.71 4.47 3.71
CA ASP A 66 8.49 4.36 4.94
C ASP A 66 8.46 2.91 5.51
N HIS A 67 9.01 2.72 6.71
CA HIS A 67 9.06 1.45 7.44
C HIS A 67 7.69 0.80 7.67
N THR A 68 6.59 1.57 7.64
CA THR A 68 5.23 1.09 7.84
C THR A 68 4.87 0.01 6.82
N ILE A 69 4.87 0.36 5.54
CA ILE A 69 4.57 -0.57 4.44
C ILE A 69 5.70 -1.62 4.30
N GLY A 70 6.95 -1.20 4.44
CA GLY A 70 8.09 -2.13 4.36
C GLY A 70 8.02 -3.27 5.37
N ASN A 71 7.67 -2.96 6.63
CA ASN A 71 7.55 -3.97 7.68
C ASN A 71 6.33 -4.88 7.47
N ILE A 72 5.19 -4.31 7.09
CA ILE A 72 3.96 -5.08 6.83
C ILE A 72 4.18 -6.08 5.70
N LEU A 73 4.71 -5.63 4.56
CA LEU A 73 5.00 -6.51 3.43
C LEU A 73 6.03 -7.60 3.77
N ARG A 74 7.07 -7.25 4.55
CA ARG A 74 8.04 -8.25 5.02
C ARG A 74 7.37 -9.35 5.83
N MET A 75 6.48 -8.99 6.75
CA MET A 75 5.76 -9.97 7.58
C MET A 75 4.88 -10.86 6.70
N GLN A 76 4.17 -10.28 5.73
CA GLN A 76 3.29 -11.05 4.84
C GLN A 76 4.08 -12.02 3.94
N LEU A 77 5.21 -11.58 3.41
CA LEU A 77 6.07 -12.43 2.58
C LEU A 77 6.66 -13.61 3.35
N HIS A 78 6.93 -13.45 4.64
CA HIS A 78 7.41 -14.56 5.48
C HIS A 78 6.32 -15.57 5.87
N LYS A 79 5.03 -15.25 5.64
CA LYS A 79 3.95 -16.23 5.82
C LYS A 79 3.92 -17.29 4.71
N ASP A 80 4.46 -16.98 3.52
CA ASP A 80 4.52 -17.92 2.40
C ASP A 80 5.74 -18.85 2.53
N PRO A 81 5.55 -20.19 2.60
CA PRO A 81 6.66 -21.15 2.69
C PRO A 81 7.57 -21.17 1.45
N ASN A 82 7.10 -20.65 0.31
CA ASN A 82 7.89 -20.61 -0.91
C ASN A 82 8.96 -19.50 -0.91
N VAL A 83 8.86 -18.54 0.02
CA VAL A 83 9.80 -17.43 0.18
C VAL A 83 10.93 -17.83 1.12
N LEU A 84 12.14 -17.91 0.58
CA LEU A 84 13.34 -18.26 1.35
C LEU A 84 13.87 -17.08 2.15
N PHE A 85 13.80 -15.88 1.57
CA PHE A 85 14.25 -14.66 2.22
C PHE A 85 13.43 -13.46 1.75
N ALA A 86 12.97 -12.66 2.71
CA ALA A 86 12.35 -11.37 2.49
C ALA A 86 12.94 -10.36 3.47
N GLY A 87 13.37 -9.21 2.96
CA GLY A 87 13.93 -8.16 3.80
C GLY A 87 13.76 -6.81 3.15
N TYR A 88 13.61 -5.77 3.95
CA TYR A 88 13.58 -4.41 3.47
C TYR A 88 14.65 -3.58 4.15
N LYS A 89 15.13 -2.56 3.46
CA LYS A 89 16.04 -1.58 4.02
C LYS A 89 15.70 -0.18 3.55
N LEU A 90 15.91 0.77 4.44
CA LEU A 90 15.89 2.18 4.14
C LEU A 90 17.34 2.64 3.96
N PRO A 91 17.78 3.01 2.74
CA PRO A 91 19.20 3.27 2.46
C PRO A 91 19.72 4.52 3.19
N HIS A 92 18.87 5.52 3.40
CA HIS A 92 19.22 6.72 4.14
C HIS A 92 17.95 7.43 4.69
N PRO A 93 17.92 7.89 5.96
CA PRO A 93 16.76 8.58 6.57
C PRO A 93 16.24 9.80 5.81
N LEU A 94 17.11 10.51 5.10
CA LEU A 94 16.74 11.67 4.28
C LEU A 94 16.22 11.30 2.88
N GLN A 95 16.28 10.03 2.49
CA GLN A 95 15.75 9.54 1.22
C GLN A 95 14.49 8.73 1.48
N TYR A 96 13.35 9.27 1.05
CA TYR A 96 12.06 8.60 1.16
C TYR A 96 11.92 7.55 0.07
N LYS A 97 12.62 6.42 0.23
CA LYS A 97 12.50 5.22 -0.58
C LYS A 97 12.85 3.99 0.24
N ILE A 98 12.14 2.89 0.01
CA ILE A 98 12.44 1.59 0.59
C ILE A 98 12.84 0.62 -0.51
N ILE A 99 13.79 -0.26 -0.18
CA ILE A 99 14.23 -1.32 -1.08
C ILE A 99 13.89 -2.65 -0.41
N ILE A 100 13.00 -3.41 -1.03
CA ILE A 100 12.56 -4.73 -0.59
C ILE A 100 13.27 -5.77 -1.46
N ARG A 101 13.93 -6.74 -0.84
CA ARG A 101 14.58 -7.86 -1.50
C ARG A 101 13.83 -9.13 -1.20
N ILE A 102 13.47 -9.86 -2.23
CA ILE A 102 12.71 -11.11 -2.16
C ILE A 102 13.50 -12.19 -2.87
N HIS A 103 13.64 -13.33 -2.22
CA HIS A 103 14.26 -14.53 -2.74
C HIS A 103 13.30 -15.69 -2.54
N THR A 104 12.92 -16.32 -3.65
CA THR A 104 11.95 -17.42 -3.68
C THR A 104 12.61 -18.72 -4.09
N THR A 105 11.92 -19.81 -3.80
CA THR A 105 12.26 -21.14 -4.32
C THR A 105 12.01 -21.20 -5.84
N SER A 106 12.62 -22.17 -6.53
CA SER A 106 12.45 -22.39 -7.98
C SER A 106 11.03 -22.64 -8.47
N GLN A 107 10.07 -22.85 -7.57
CA GLN A 107 8.66 -23.09 -7.90
C GLN A 107 7.84 -21.80 -8.04
N SER A 108 8.29 -20.68 -7.45
CA SER A 108 7.54 -19.41 -7.47
C SER A 108 8.42 -18.24 -7.92
N SER A 109 7.83 -17.32 -8.69
CA SER A 109 8.48 -16.09 -9.11
C SER A 109 8.43 -15.05 -7.97
N PRO A 110 9.50 -14.27 -7.72
CA PRO A 110 9.47 -13.17 -6.74
C PRO A 110 8.36 -12.14 -7.01
N MET A 111 8.03 -11.91 -8.28
CA MET A 111 6.93 -11.03 -8.69
C MET A 111 5.57 -11.60 -8.28
N GLN A 112 5.40 -12.92 -8.41
CA GLN A 112 4.18 -13.60 -8.03
C GLN A 112 4.00 -13.59 -6.51
N ALA A 113 5.05 -13.94 -5.75
CA ALA A 113 5.03 -13.89 -4.30
C ALA A 113 4.70 -12.47 -3.78
N TYR A 114 5.27 -11.44 -4.42
CA TYR A 114 4.94 -10.04 -4.12
C TYR A 114 3.45 -9.72 -4.35
N ASN A 115 2.91 -10.01 -5.52
CA ASN A 115 1.51 -9.73 -5.83
C ASN A 115 0.55 -10.53 -4.94
N GLN A 116 0.88 -11.79 -4.65
CA GLN A 116 0.10 -12.62 -3.73
C GLN A 116 0.08 -12.02 -2.33
N SER A 117 1.23 -11.57 -1.81
CA SER A 117 1.31 -10.94 -0.49
C SER A 117 0.44 -9.68 -0.40
N ILE A 118 0.36 -8.88 -1.45
CA ILE A 118 -0.52 -7.70 -1.49
C ILE A 118 -1.99 -8.12 -1.45
N ASN A 119 -2.39 -9.07 -2.30
CA ASN A 119 -3.77 -9.54 -2.35
C ASN A 119 -4.22 -10.17 -1.01
N ASP A 120 -3.32 -10.86 -0.32
CA ASP A 120 -3.62 -11.45 0.98
C ASP A 120 -3.72 -10.37 2.07
N LEU A 121 -2.87 -9.35 2.01
CA LEU A 121 -2.95 -8.19 2.91
C LEU A 121 -4.28 -7.43 2.73
N ASP A 122 -4.71 -7.19 1.49
CA ASP A 122 -5.96 -6.49 1.20
C ASP A 122 -7.16 -7.24 1.81
N LYS A 123 -7.20 -8.57 1.66
CA LYS A 123 -8.27 -9.40 2.28
C LYS A 123 -8.23 -9.36 3.81
N GLU A 124 -7.05 -9.41 4.41
CA GLU A 124 -6.88 -9.29 5.87
C GLU A 124 -7.41 -7.94 6.37
N LEU A 125 -7.10 -6.85 5.66
CA LEU A 125 -7.58 -5.50 5.98
C LEU A 125 -9.10 -5.35 5.80
N ASP A 126 -9.67 -5.91 4.74
CA ASP A 126 -11.12 -5.90 4.50
C ASP A 126 -11.86 -6.63 5.62
N THR A 127 -11.34 -7.79 6.03
CA THR A 127 -11.92 -8.58 7.13
C THR A 127 -11.88 -7.79 8.45
N LEU A 128 -10.76 -7.14 8.74
CA LEU A 128 -10.61 -6.30 9.94
C LEU A 128 -11.56 -5.10 9.91
N LYS A 129 -11.69 -4.45 8.76
CA LYS A 129 -12.60 -3.31 8.57
C LYS A 129 -14.06 -3.71 8.81
N SER A 130 -14.52 -4.80 8.19
CA SER A 130 -15.88 -5.29 8.39
C SER A 130 -16.15 -5.72 9.84
N GLY A 131 -15.16 -6.33 10.50
CA GLY A 131 -15.25 -6.67 11.92
C GLY A 131 -15.39 -5.44 12.80
N PHE A 132 -14.57 -4.41 12.56
CA PHE A 132 -14.58 -3.16 13.32
C PHE A 132 -15.89 -2.38 13.12
N GLU A 133 -16.38 -2.26 11.89
CA GLU A 133 -17.66 -1.61 11.59
C GLU A 133 -18.82 -2.34 12.29
N GLY A 134 -18.80 -3.68 12.29
CA GLY A 134 -19.78 -4.49 13.00
C GLY A 134 -19.79 -4.24 14.51
N THR A 135 -18.63 -4.26 15.17
CA THR A 135 -18.54 -4.03 16.62
C THR A 135 -18.92 -2.61 17.02
N CYS A 136 -18.46 -1.60 16.28
CA CYS A 136 -18.79 -0.21 16.57
C CYS A 136 -20.30 0.07 16.51
N ILE A 137 -21.02 -0.55 15.55
CA ILE A 137 -22.48 -0.42 15.45
C ILE A 137 -23.18 -1.07 16.65
N LEU A 138 -22.65 -2.17 17.18
CA LEU A 138 -23.21 -2.84 18.35
C LEU A 138 -22.99 -2.02 19.62
N GLU A 139 -21.78 -1.47 19.81
CA GLU A 139 -21.49 -0.60 20.96
C GLU A 139 -22.33 0.68 20.95
N GLN A 140 -22.50 1.34 19.80
CA GLN A 140 -23.39 2.50 19.68
C GLN A 140 -24.86 2.17 20.00
N LYS A 141 -25.32 0.96 19.67
CA LYS A 141 -26.66 0.51 20.08
C LYS A 141 -26.74 0.29 21.58
N VAL A 142 -25.73 -0.33 22.19
CA VAL A 142 -25.68 -0.55 23.65
C VAL A 142 -25.65 0.78 24.41
N ASP A 143 -24.86 1.76 23.95
CA ASP A 143 -24.82 3.10 24.56
C ASP A 143 -26.15 3.84 24.40
N SER A 144 -26.81 3.70 23.24
CA SER A 144 -28.14 4.28 23.01
C SER A 144 -29.22 3.62 23.87
N PHE A 145 -29.19 2.30 24.07
CA PHE A 145 -30.12 1.59 24.95
C PHE A 145 -29.83 1.82 26.43
N GLY A 146 -28.56 1.95 26.82
CA GLY A 146 -28.13 2.27 28.19
C GLY A 146 -28.53 3.68 28.62
N CYS A 147 -28.42 4.67 27.72
CA CYS A 147 -28.91 6.03 27.97
C CYS A 147 -30.44 6.07 28.13
N MET A 148 -31.19 5.38 27.26
CA MET A 148 -32.66 5.32 27.38
C MET A 148 -33.15 4.67 28.68
N TYR A 149 -32.39 3.72 29.25
CA TYR A 149 -32.75 3.09 30.53
C TYR A 149 -32.45 3.98 31.74
N LEU A 150 -31.42 4.84 31.67
CA LEU A 150 -31.12 5.80 32.72
C LEU A 150 -32.12 6.96 32.73
N ASP A 151 -32.52 7.45 31.56
CA ASP A 151 -33.55 8.50 31.44
C ASP A 151 -34.93 8.03 31.96
N TYR A 152 -35.23 6.72 31.87
CA TYR A 152 -36.46 6.13 32.41
C TYR A 152 -36.48 6.01 33.94
N LEU A 153 -35.32 5.98 34.60
CA LEU A 153 -35.22 5.84 36.06
C LEU A 153 -35.10 7.19 36.78
N GLU A 154 -34.66 8.25 36.10
CA GLU A 154 -34.61 9.62 36.64
C GLU A 154 -35.90 10.43 36.39
N GLY A 155 -36.87 9.88 35.65
CA GLY A 155 -38.13 10.55 35.29
C GLY A 155 -39.32 10.31 36.25
N GLU A 156 -39.13 9.59 37.36
CA GLU A 156 -40.15 9.40 38.40
C GLU A 156 -39.74 10.07 39.73
N GLU A 157 -39.73 11.40 39.77
CA GLU A 157 -39.90 12.21 41.00
C GLU A 157 -40.72 13.48 40.73
#